data_AF-A0A954XS64-F1
#
_entry.id   AF-A0A954XS64-F1
#
_cell.length_a   1.000
_cell.length_b   1.000
_cell.length_c   1.000
_cell.angle_alpha   90.00
_cell.angle_beta   90.00
_cell.angle_gamma   90.00
#
_symmetry.space_group_name_H-M   'P 1'
#
loop_
_entity.id
_entity.type
_entity.pdbx_description
1 polymer ?
#
loop_
_entity_poly.entity_id
_entity_poly.type
_entity_poly.pdbx_seq_one_letter_code
_entity_poly.pdbx_strand_id
1 'polypeptide(L)'
;FTMESMTKKHGQKEVLKDIWLSFYPGAKIGVLGSNGAGKSTLLRIMAGVDKEYDGEARLTQGFTAGYLPQEPQLNPEKDVQGNVEEAVAVRRKVLDRYNEISMQLGEVTDEAKLQKLYDEMERLQNEIDTNNLWELDRQVEVAMTVMNLPPGDAEVSKLSGGERRRVAMCKLLIEQPDLLLLD
;
A
#
# COMPACT_ATOMS: atom_id res chain seq x y z
N PHE A 1 -8.02 -14.68 3.85
CA PHE A 1 -8.87 -14.22 2.73
C PHE A 1 -9.74 -15.38 2.27
N THR A 2 -11.01 -15.15 2.01
CA THR A 2 -12.00 -16.20 1.72
C THR A 2 -12.79 -15.84 0.47
N MET A 3 -13.04 -16.83 -0.39
CA MET A 3 -13.91 -16.76 -1.57
C MET A 3 -14.89 -17.92 -1.56
N GLU A 4 -16.16 -17.62 -1.79
CA GLU A 4 -17.26 -18.59 -1.73
C GLU A 4 -18.15 -18.42 -2.96
N SER A 5 -18.39 -19.51 -3.69
CA SER A 5 -19.17 -19.54 -4.94
C SER A 5 -18.77 -18.48 -5.98
N MET A 6 -17.50 -18.02 -5.99
CA MET A 6 -17.16 -16.83 -6.77
C MET A 6 -17.19 -17.14 -8.27
N THR A 7 -17.96 -16.32 -9.00
CA THR A 7 -18.09 -16.43 -10.46
C THR A 7 -17.93 -15.05 -11.10
N LYS A 8 -17.10 -14.96 -12.14
CA LYS A 8 -16.87 -13.73 -12.92
C LYS A 8 -17.06 -13.99 -14.40
N LYS A 9 -17.86 -13.13 -15.04
CA LYS A 9 -18.11 -13.15 -16.48
C LYS A 9 -17.61 -11.87 -17.12
N HIS A 10 -16.98 -11.99 -18.29
CA HIS A 10 -16.66 -10.86 -19.16
C HIS A 10 -17.53 -10.99 -20.41
N GLY A 11 -18.58 -10.19 -20.51
CA GLY A 11 -19.63 -10.39 -21.50
C GLY A 11 -20.27 -11.77 -21.33
N GLN A 12 -20.25 -12.58 -22.38
CA GLN A 12 -20.80 -13.95 -22.36
C GLN A 12 -19.82 -15.01 -21.86
N LYS A 13 -18.54 -14.67 -21.68
CA LYS A 13 -17.51 -15.64 -21.30
C LYS A 13 -17.37 -15.72 -19.79
N GLU A 14 -17.58 -16.90 -19.22
CA GLU A 14 -17.21 -17.20 -17.83
C GLU A 14 -15.68 -17.30 -17.74
N VAL A 15 -15.08 -16.37 -17.00
CA VAL A 15 -13.61 -16.31 -16.79
C VAL A 15 -13.23 -17.02 -15.50
N LEU A 16 -14.05 -16.90 -14.47
CA LEU A 16 -13.96 -17.63 -13.20
C LEU A 16 -15.33 -18.23 -12.92
N LYS A 17 -15.38 -19.48 -12.46
CA LYS A 17 -16.62 -20.21 -12.23
C LYS A 17 -16.55 -20.99 -10.94
N ASP A 18 -17.49 -20.71 -10.04
CA ASP A 18 -17.69 -21.43 -8.78
C ASP A 18 -16.38 -21.65 -7.98
N ILE A 19 -15.63 -20.57 -7.79
CA ILE A 19 -14.35 -20.59 -7.09
C ILE A 19 -14.56 -20.56 -5.58
N TRP A 20 -14.02 -21.58 -4.92
CA TRP A 20 -13.97 -21.72 -3.46
C TRP A 20 -12.52 -21.75 -2.99
N LEU A 21 -12.09 -20.70 -2.30
CA LEU A 21 -10.71 -20.56 -1.84
C LEU A 21 -10.68 -19.98 -0.44
N SER A 22 -9.73 -20.43 0.36
CA SER A 22 -9.45 -19.86 1.67
C SER A 22 -7.96 -19.87 1.92
N PHE A 23 -7.44 -18.70 2.27
CA PHE A 23 -6.02 -18.47 2.49
C PHE A 23 -5.77 -18.09 3.94
N TYR A 24 -4.89 -18.86 4.58
CA TYR A 24 -4.41 -18.60 5.94
C TYR A 24 -3.32 -17.52 5.93
N PRO A 25 -3.20 -16.73 7.00
CA PRO A 25 -2.09 -15.80 7.17
C PRO A 25 -0.72 -16.49 7.02
N GLY A 26 0.21 -15.84 6.34
CA GLY A 26 1.56 -16.35 6.10
C GLY A 26 1.70 -17.35 4.95
N ALA A 27 0.61 -17.76 4.30
CA ALA A 27 0.67 -18.64 3.14
C ALA A 27 1.35 -17.94 1.94
N LYS A 28 2.22 -18.67 1.24
CA LYS A 28 2.85 -18.23 -0.02
C LYS A 28 2.31 -19.07 -1.17
N ILE A 29 1.63 -18.44 -2.12
CA ILE A 29 0.81 -19.15 -3.10
C ILE A 29 1.14 -18.65 -4.51
N GLY A 30 1.49 -19.59 -5.39
CA GLY A 30 1.64 -19.32 -6.81
C GLY A 30 0.36 -19.69 -7.56
N VAL A 31 -0.22 -18.73 -8.29
CA VAL A 31 -1.38 -18.98 -9.16
C VAL A 31 -0.89 -19.23 -10.58
N LEU A 32 -1.11 -20.45 -11.08
CA LEU A 32 -0.66 -20.90 -12.40
C LEU A 32 -1.84 -21.19 -13.33
N GLY A 33 -1.61 -21.10 -14.63
CA GLY A 33 -2.64 -21.36 -15.64
C GLY A 33 -2.31 -20.69 -16.98
N SER A 34 -3.00 -21.09 -18.04
CA SER A 34 -2.83 -20.51 -19.37
C SER A 34 -3.21 -19.03 -19.44
N ASN A 35 -2.82 -18.35 -20.52
CA ASN A 35 -3.28 -16.98 -20.77
C ASN A 35 -4.81 -16.97 -20.96
N GLY A 36 -5.47 -16.05 -20.26
CA GLY A 36 -6.93 -15.98 -20.24
C GLY A 36 -7.63 -16.95 -19.26
N ALA A 37 -6.89 -17.71 -18.45
CA ALA A 37 -7.45 -18.57 -17.39
C ALA A 37 -8.02 -17.80 -16.18
N GLY A 38 -8.05 -16.46 -16.22
CA GLY A 38 -8.62 -15.64 -15.16
C GLY A 38 -7.69 -15.26 -14.00
N LYS A 39 -6.38 -15.58 -14.06
CA LYS A 39 -5.41 -15.26 -12.99
C LYS A 39 -5.44 -13.78 -12.56
N SER A 40 -5.18 -12.86 -13.48
CA SER A 40 -5.21 -11.42 -13.21
C SER A 40 -6.59 -10.93 -12.76
N THR A 41 -7.67 -11.62 -13.18
CA THR A 41 -9.03 -11.30 -12.74
C THR A 41 -9.25 -11.73 -11.29
N LEU A 42 -8.77 -12.91 -10.92
CA LEU A 42 -8.77 -13.40 -9.53
C LEU A 42 -8.02 -12.43 -8.62
N LEU A 43 -6.80 -12.02 -9.00
CA LEU A 43 -6.00 -11.08 -8.19
C LEU A 43 -6.69 -9.71 -8.06
N ARG A 44 -7.28 -9.17 -9.14
CA ARG A 44 -8.03 -7.90 -9.06
C ARG A 44 -9.26 -7.97 -8.16
N ILE A 45 -9.98 -9.10 -8.16
CA ILE A 45 -11.10 -9.33 -7.25
C ILE A 45 -10.59 -9.36 -5.80
N MET A 46 -9.51 -10.10 -5.55
CA MET A 46 -8.89 -10.19 -4.22
C MET A 46 -8.38 -8.84 -3.71
N ALA A 47 -7.88 -8.00 -4.62
CA ALA A 47 -7.42 -6.64 -4.33
C ALA A 47 -8.58 -5.64 -4.12
N GLY A 48 -9.83 -6.05 -4.36
CA GLY A 48 -10.99 -5.16 -4.33
C GLY A 48 -11.05 -4.15 -5.50
N VAL A 49 -10.19 -4.33 -6.52
CA VAL A 49 -10.17 -3.50 -7.74
C VAL A 49 -11.35 -3.84 -8.64
N ASP A 50 -11.64 -5.13 -8.79
CA ASP A 50 -12.81 -5.62 -9.54
C ASP A 50 -13.87 -6.12 -8.56
N LYS A 51 -15.03 -5.44 -8.55
CA LYS A 51 -16.15 -5.73 -7.62
C LYS A 51 -17.36 -6.33 -8.32
N GLU A 52 -17.30 -6.53 -9.63
CA GLU A 52 -18.43 -7.00 -10.41
C GLU A 52 -18.36 -8.52 -10.57
N TYR A 53 -18.78 -9.26 -9.56
CA TYR A 53 -18.78 -10.73 -9.56
C TYR A 53 -19.98 -11.27 -8.76
N ASP A 54 -20.33 -12.52 -9.00
CA ASP A 54 -21.28 -13.26 -8.18
C ASP A 54 -20.55 -14.02 -7.06
N GLY A 55 -21.24 -14.29 -5.95
CA GLY A 55 -20.67 -14.95 -4.77
C GLY A 55 -20.05 -13.96 -3.78
N GLU A 56 -19.13 -14.45 -2.94
CA GLU A 56 -18.47 -13.64 -1.92
C GLU A 56 -16.95 -13.69 -2.05
N ALA A 57 -16.29 -12.53 -1.87
CA ALA A 57 -14.85 -12.43 -1.70
C ALA A 57 -14.54 -11.46 -0.54
N ARG A 58 -13.86 -11.96 0.49
CA ARG A 58 -13.68 -11.24 1.76
C ARG A 58 -12.25 -11.33 2.26
N LEU A 59 -11.66 -10.16 2.52
CA LEU A 59 -10.43 -10.03 3.31
C LEU A 59 -10.78 -10.16 4.80
N THR A 60 -9.85 -10.70 5.59
CA THR A 60 -10.00 -10.78 7.04
C THR A 60 -10.19 -9.38 7.63
N GLN A 61 -11.11 -9.21 8.58
CA GLN A 61 -11.35 -7.90 9.19
C GLN A 61 -10.07 -7.35 9.84
N GLY A 62 -9.78 -6.07 9.58
CA GLY A 62 -8.57 -5.40 10.06
C GLY A 62 -7.33 -5.63 9.20
N PHE A 63 -7.38 -6.54 8.22
CA PHE A 63 -6.26 -6.77 7.31
C PHE A 63 -6.32 -5.81 6.13
N THR A 64 -5.16 -5.52 5.58
CA THR A 64 -4.95 -4.69 4.39
C THR A 64 -4.48 -5.54 3.22
N ALA A 65 -4.86 -5.15 2.00
CA ALA A 65 -4.41 -5.81 0.78
C ALA A 65 -3.68 -4.81 -0.12
N GLY A 66 -2.52 -5.22 -0.61
CA GLY A 66 -1.74 -4.48 -1.59
C GLY A 66 -1.67 -5.23 -2.90
N TYR A 67 -1.77 -4.50 -4.01
CA TYR A 67 -1.84 -5.06 -5.35
C TYR A 67 -0.84 -4.41 -6.30
N LEU A 68 0.05 -5.23 -6.87
CA LEU A 68 0.95 -4.84 -7.94
C LEU A 68 0.42 -5.41 -9.26
N PRO A 69 -0.14 -4.57 -10.16
CA PRO A 69 -0.56 -5.03 -11.48
C PRO A 69 0.65 -5.33 -12.40
N GLN A 70 0.42 -6.10 -13.46
CA GLN A 70 1.44 -6.40 -14.48
C GLN A 70 2.08 -5.14 -15.08
N GLU A 71 1.25 -4.12 -15.33
CA GLU A 71 1.66 -2.80 -15.83
C GLU A 71 1.37 -1.74 -14.75
N PRO A 72 2.32 -1.50 -13.84
CA PRO A 72 2.14 -0.54 -12.76
C PRO A 72 2.10 0.89 -13.27
N GLN A 73 1.16 1.64 -12.70
CA GLN A 73 1.00 3.06 -12.95
C GLN A 73 1.69 3.84 -11.83
N LEU A 74 2.52 4.80 -12.22
CA LEU A 74 3.15 5.77 -11.32
C LEU A 74 2.53 7.14 -11.56
N ASN A 75 2.58 8.01 -10.56
CA ASN A 75 2.15 9.39 -10.70
C ASN A 75 3.13 10.13 -11.62
N PRO A 76 2.71 10.55 -12.83
CA PRO A 76 3.61 11.18 -13.80
C PRO A 76 4.02 12.61 -13.42
N GLU A 77 3.33 13.22 -12.45
CA GLU A 77 3.61 14.57 -11.96
C GLU A 77 4.72 14.58 -10.89
N LYS A 78 5.22 13.40 -10.50
CA LYS A 78 6.25 13.24 -9.47
C LYS A 78 7.45 12.48 -10.03
N ASP A 79 8.60 12.70 -9.41
CA ASP A 79 9.81 11.91 -9.61
C ASP A 79 9.70 10.55 -8.88
N VAL A 80 10.78 9.77 -8.92
CA VAL A 80 10.87 8.47 -8.25
C VAL A 80 10.67 8.62 -6.74
N GLN A 81 11.34 9.59 -6.10
CA GLN A 81 11.21 9.84 -4.66
C GLN A 81 9.77 10.18 -4.30
N GLY A 82 9.16 11.14 -4.98
CA GLY A 82 7.79 11.56 -4.73
C GLY A 82 6.77 10.46 -4.92
N ASN A 83 7.01 9.51 -5.84
CA ASN A 83 6.21 8.31 -5.97
C ASN A 83 6.37 7.35 -4.78
N VAL A 84 7.59 7.18 -4.27
CA VAL A 84 7.86 6.36 -3.07
C VAL A 84 7.27 7.01 -1.82
N GLU A 85 7.35 8.33 -1.69
CA GLU A 85 6.79 9.11 -0.57
C GLU A 85 5.27 8.96 -0.43
N GLU A 86 4.55 8.69 -1.54
CA GLU A 86 3.10 8.41 -1.47
C GLU A 86 2.79 7.20 -0.57
N ALA A 87 3.65 6.19 -0.56
CA ALA A 87 3.50 4.97 0.24
C ALA A 87 3.68 5.20 1.75
N VAL A 88 4.30 6.33 2.13
CA VAL A 88 4.57 6.70 3.52
C VAL A 88 3.84 7.97 3.95
N ALA A 89 3.03 8.58 3.07
CA ALA A 89 2.38 9.86 3.32
C ALA A 89 1.54 9.89 4.60
N VAL A 90 0.85 8.78 4.93
CA VAL A 90 0.08 8.68 6.19
C VAL A 90 1.01 8.72 7.41
N ARG A 91 2.11 7.96 7.38
CA ARG A 91 3.12 7.95 8.45
C ARG A 91 3.86 9.27 8.56
N ARG A 92 4.18 9.92 7.43
CA ARG A 92 4.80 11.26 7.39
C ARG A 92 3.91 12.30 8.08
N LYS A 93 2.60 12.28 7.82
CA LYS A 93 1.65 13.20 8.47
C LYS A 93 1.66 13.12 10.00
N VAL A 94 1.94 11.95 10.58
CA VAL A 94 2.09 11.79 12.04
C VAL A 94 3.28 12.61 12.55
N LEU A 95 4.42 12.51 11.89
CA LEU A 95 5.63 13.28 12.21
C LEU A 95 5.43 14.78 11.98
N ASP A 96 4.83 15.15 10.85
CA ASP A 96 4.57 16.55 10.50
C ASP A 96 3.66 17.20 11.54
N ARG A 97 2.61 16.49 11.98
CA ARG A 97 1.70 16.96 13.02
C ARG A 97 2.39 17.10 14.37
N TYR A 98 3.23 16.14 14.75
CA TYR A 98 4.03 16.22 15.98
C TYR A 98 4.96 17.44 15.98
N ASN A 99 5.64 17.69 14.85
CA ASN A 99 6.53 18.84 14.69
C ASN A 99 5.76 20.16 14.73
N GLU A 100 4.59 20.23 14.09
CA GLU A 100 3.70 21.39 14.11
C GLU A 100 3.29 21.75 15.55
N ILE A 101 2.82 20.76 16.33
CA ILE A 101 2.44 20.96 17.73
C ILE A 101 3.64 21.43 18.56
N SER A 102 4.80 20.81 18.36
CA SER A 102 6.04 21.16 19.07
C SER A 102 6.44 22.63 18.86
N MET A 103 6.24 23.17 17.66
CA MET A 103 6.46 24.59 17.37
C MET A 103 5.42 25.49 18.04
N GLN A 104 4.14 25.09 18.06
CA GLN A 104 3.05 25.86 18.65
C GLN A 104 3.15 25.99 20.18
N LEU A 105 3.76 25.02 20.88
CA LEU A 105 3.88 25.03 22.34
C LEU A 105 4.56 26.29 22.89
N GLY A 106 5.44 26.93 22.12
CA GLY A 106 6.11 28.18 22.53
C GLY A 106 5.24 29.44 22.43
N GLU A 107 4.10 29.38 21.74
CA GLU A 107 3.24 30.53 21.42
C GLU A 107 1.89 30.50 22.14
N VAL A 108 1.47 29.34 22.64
CA VAL A 108 0.15 29.15 23.27
C VAL A 108 0.19 29.57 24.74
N THR A 109 -0.59 30.58 25.09
CA THR A 109 -0.76 31.09 26.46
C THR A 109 -2.06 30.62 27.14
N ASP A 110 -2.96 29.99 26.38
CA ASP A 110 -4.23 29.45 26.84
C ASP A 110 -4.03 28.03 27.41
N GLU A 111 -4.16 27.89 28.73
CA GLU A 111 -3.92 26.63 29.46
C GLU A 111 -4.79 25.46 28.95
N ALA A 112 -6.05 25.73 28.56
CA ALA A 112 -6.94 24.68 28.09
C ALA A 112 -6.55 24.17 26.69
N LYS A 113 -6.01 25.06 25.84
CA LYS A 113 -5.44 24.67 24.55
C LYS A 113 -4.10 23.96 24.72
N LEU A 114 -3.27 24.44 25.65
CA LEU A 114 -1.99 23.84 25.96
C LEU A 114 -2.15 22.38 26.41
N GLN A 115 -3.10 22.10 27.30
CA GLN A 115 -3.39 20.73 27.74
C GLN A 115 -3.81 19.82 26.57
N LYS A 116 -4.69 20.29 25.67
CA LYS A 116 -5.11 19.51 24.50
C LYS A 116 -3.94 19.18 23.56
N LEU A 117 -3.03 20.13 23.36
CA LEU A 117 -1.85 19.93 22.53
C LEU A 117 -0.90 18.90 23.16
N TYR A 118 -0.71 18.94 24.48
CA TYR A 118 0.07 17.91 25.17
C TYR A 118 -0.57 16.52 25.06
N ASP A 119 -1.88 16.40 25.25
CA ASP A 119 -2.60 15.13 25.11
C ASP A 119 -2.49 14.56 23.68
N GLU A 120 -2.55 15.43 22.65
CA GLU A 120 -2.38 15.03 21.26
C GLU A 120 -0.93 14.62 20.97
N MET A 121 0.04 15.39 21.46
CA MET A 121 1.46 15.11 21.31
C MET A 121 1.86 13.78 21.95
N GLU A 122 1.29 13.43 23.12
CA GLU A 122 1.51 12.13 23.76
C GLU A 122 0.99 10.98 22.90
N ARG A 123 -0.19 11.13 22.28
CA ARG A 123 -0.73 10.10 21.36
C ARG A 123 0.16 9.93 20.13
N LEU A 124 0.57 11.03 19.52
CA LEU A 124 1.45 11.02 18.35
C LEU A 124 2.82 10.43 18.68
N GLN A 125 3.41 10.78 19.83
CA GLN A 125 4.67 10.22 20.30
C GLN A 125 4.57 8.70 20.44
N ASN A 126 3.51 8.19 21.08
CA ASN A 126 3.27 6.76 21.21
C ASN A 126 3.13 6.07 19.84
N GLU A 127 2.44 6.70 18.88
CA GLU A 127 2.31 6.19 17.52
C GLU A 127 3.66 6.17 16.78
N ILE A 128 4.45 7.23 16.92
CA ILE A 128 5.77 7.36 16.32
C ILE A 128 6.71 6.29 16.85
N ASP A 129 6.76 6.08 18.18
CA ASP A 129 7.65 5.11 18.79
C ASP A 129 7.22 3.67 18.47
N THR A 130 5.91 3.39 18.52
CA THR A 130 5.36 2.05 18.20
C THR A 130 5.67 1.64 16.76
N ASN A 131 5.61 2.59 15.82
CA ASN A 131 5.84 2.33 14.40
C ASN A 131 7.26 2.69 13.93
N ASN A 132 8.15 3.08 14.86
CA ASN A 132 9.52 3.50 14.59
C ASN A 132 9.61 4.59 13.49
N LEU A 133 8.74 5.60 13.55
CA LEU A 133 8.61 6.61 12.49
C LEU A 133 9.76 7.61 12.47
N TRP A 134 10.53 7.76 13.55
CA TRP A 134 11.77 8.55 13.54
C TRP A 134 12.77 8.07 12.48
N GLU A 135 12.71 6.78 12.15
CA GLU A 135 13.56 6.13 11.16
C GLU A 135 12.96 6.11 9.76
N LEU A 136 11.79 6.73 9.55
CA LEU A 136 11.00 6.59 8.32
C LEU A 136 11.80 7.00 7.07
N ASP A 137 12.55 8.10 7.13
CA ASP A 137 13.37 8.56 6.00
C ASP A 137 14.49 7.55 5.67
N ARG A 138 15.13 6.97 6.70
CA ARG A 138 16.12 5.91 6.52
C ARG A 138 15.47 4.63 5.97
N GLN A 139 14.29 4.26 6.44
CA GLN A 139 13.56 3.08 5.94
C GLN A 139 13.24 3.22 4.45
N VAL A 140 12.82 4.42 4.02
CA VAL A 140 12.60 4.73 2.59
C VAL A 140 13.89 4.61 1.81
N GLU A 141 14.97 5.25 2.25
CA GLU A 141 16.28 5.21 1.58
C GLU A 141 16.80 3.77 1.41
N VAL A 142 16.74 2.98 2.48
CA VAL A 142 17.15 1.57 2.47
C VAL A 142 16.28 0.76 1.51
N ALA A 143 14.96 0.96 1.51
CA ALA A 143 14.06 0.25 0.61
C ALA A 143 14.34 0.59 -0.86
N MET A 144 14.55 1.87 -1.18
CA MET A 144 14.91 2.31 -2.53
C MET A 144 16.24 1.71 -3.00
N THR A 145 17.22 1.63 -2.09
CA THR A 145 18.53 1.03 -2.35
C THR A 145 18.42 -0.47 -2.60
N VAL A 146 17.72 -1.21 -1.74
CA VAL A 146 17.53 -2.67 -1.87
C VAL A 146 16.79 -3.02 -3.16
N MET A 147 15.83 -2.19 -3.55
CA MET A 147 15.06 -2.35 -4.79
C MET A 147 15.82 -1.88 -6.04
N ASN A 148 17.05 -1.36 -5.88
CA ASN A 148 17.88 -0.84 -6.96
C ASN A 148 17.07 0.11 -7.86
N LEU A 149 16.45 1.11 -7.23
CA LEU A 149 15.69 2.12 -7.93
C LEU A 149 16.61 3.08 -8.69
N PRO A 150 16.11 3.73 -9.74
CA PRO A 150 16.76 4.91 -10.33
C PRO A 150 16.95 6.03 -9.29
N PRO A 151 17.75 7.08 -9.62
CA PRO A 151 17.88 8.27 -8.78
C PRO A 151 16.51 8.84 -8.37
N GLY A 152 16.41 9.34 -7.14
CA GLY A 152 15.14 9.82 -6.57
C GLY A 152 14.52 10.98 -7.35
N ASP A 153 15.35 11.84 -7.94
CA ASP A 153 14.97 12.99 -8.75
C ASP A 153 14.65 12.64 -10.23
N ALA A 154 14.76 11.36 -10.60
CA ALA A 154 14.48 10.93 -11.97
C ALA A 154 12.98 11.01 -12.30
N GLU A 155 12.67 11.52 -13.49
CA GLU A 155 11.29 11.56 -14.01
C GLU A 155 10.77 10.15 -14.31
N VAL A 156 9.60 9.79 -13.75
CA VAL A 156 9.02 8.44 -13.91
C VAL A 156 8.59 8.12 -15.34
N SER A 157 8.33 9.14 -16.15
CA SER A 157 7.93 9.03 -17.56
C SER A 157 9.05 8.46 -18.45
N LYS A 158 10.31 8.63 -18.05
CA LYS A 158 11.50 8.19 -18.79
C LYS A 158 11.98 6.78 -18.41
N LEU A 159 11.37 6.18 -17.40
CA LEU A 159 11.77 4.88 -16.89
C LEU A 159 11.49 3.75 -17.89
N SER A 160 12.28 2.68 -17.83
CA SER A 160 11.93 1.40 -18.44
C SER A 160 10.75 0.75 -17.72
N GLY A 161 10.10 -0.23 -18.36
CA GLY A 161 9.04 -1.01 -17.71
C GLY A 161 9.53 -1.75 -16.45
N GLY A 162 10.78 -2.24 -16.47
CA GLY A 162 11.39 -2.90 -15.31
C GLY A 162 11.64 -1.93 -14.15
N GLU A 163 12.11 -0.72 -14.43
CA GLU A 163 12.29 0.31 -13.40
C GLU A 163 10.96 0.76 -12.79
N ARG A 164 9.94 1.04 -13.62
CA ARG A 164 8.59 1.35 -13.11
C ARG A 164 8.06 0.26 -12.19
N ARG A 165 8.27 -1.01 -12.57
CA ARG A 165 7.85 -2.15 -11.75
C ARG A 165 8.60 -2.22 -10.42
N ARG A 166 9.91 -1.92 -10.39
CA ARG A 166 10.67 -1.87 -9.14
C ARG A 166 10.21 -0.73 -8.23
N VAL A 167 9.92 0.45 -8.78
CA VAL A 167 9.38 1.59 -8.00
C VAL A 167 8.02 1.22 -7.39
N ALA A 168 7.09 0.68 -8.18
CA ALA A 168 5.78 0.27 -7.69
C ALA A 168 5.86 -0.87 -6.65
N MET A 169 6.76 -1.84 -6.85
CA MET A 169 7.03 -2.88 -5.86
C MET A 169 7.63 -2.31 -4.58
N CYS A 170 8.52 -1.32 -4.68
CA CYS A 170 9.09 -0.62 -3.52
C CYS A 170 8.00 0.06 -2.70
N LYS A 171 7.09 0.81 -3.34
CA LYS A 171 5.91 1.41 -2.69
C LYS A 171 5.12 0.36 -1.91
N LEU A 172 4.78 -0.73 -2.57
CA LEU A 172 3.96 -1.80 -2.01
C LEU A 172 4.63 -2.49 -0.81
N LEU A 173 5.94 -2.72 -0.87
CA LEU A 173 6.69 -3.35 0.22
C LEU A 173 6.83 -2.43 1.43
N ILE A 174 6.96 -1.12 1.21
CA ILE A 174 7.04 -0.12 2.29
C ILE A 174 5.67 0.04 2.97
N GLU A 175 4.56 -0.07 2.24
CA GLU A 175 3.20 -0.07 2.80
C GLU A 175 2.93 -1.24 3.75
N GLN A 176 3.68 -2.35 3.62
CA GLN A 176 3.57 -3.56 4.45
C GLN A 176 2.13 -4.09 4.60
N PRO A 177 1.41 -4.36 3.49
CA PRO A 177 0.06 -4.90 3.57
C PRO A 177 0.07 -6.36 4.06
N ASP A 178 -1.02 -6.78 4.72
CA ASP A 178 -1.17 -8.16 5.23
C ASP A 178 -1.36 -9.19 4.12
N LEU A 179 -1.89 -8.78 2.97
CA LEU A 179 -2.07 -9.58 1.77
C LEU A 179 -1.36 -8.91 0.58
N LEU A 180 -0.29 -9.53 0.09
CA LEU A 180 0.41 -9.11 -1.13
C LEU A 180 -0.10 -9.87 -2.36
N LEU A 181 -0.57 -9.12 -3.36
CA LEU A 181 -1.08 -9.65 -4.63
C LEU A 181 -0.19 -9.13 -5.77
N LEU A 182 0.57 -10.02 -6.39
CA LEU A 182 1.54 -9.67 -7.43
C LEU A 182 1.12 -10.31 -8.76
N ASP A 183 0.71 -9.51 -9.74
CA ASP A 183 0.30 -9.95 -11.08
C ASP A 183 1.45 -9.89 -12.11
#